data_AF-B7PLX5-F1
#
_entry.id   AF-B7PLX5-F1
#
_cell.length_a   1.000
_cell.length_b   1.000
_cell.length_c   1.000
_cell.angle_alpha   90.00
_cell.angle_beta   90.00
_cell.angle_gamma   90.00
#
_symmetry.space_group_name_H-M   'P 1'
#
loop_
_entity.id
_entity.type
_entity.pdbx_description
1 polymer ?
#
loop_
_entity_poly.entity_id
_entity_poly.type
_entity_poly.pdbx_seq_one_letter_code
_entity_poly.pdbx_strand_id
1 'polypeptide(L)'
;MALSLAIKLGATEVAAVARAVGFCKIPQRRSVSVPPRSPKKPVVLPTLQTLLDYNLPSLVKPSAAIGDIKAIIAPTTDANSNGIEKSDPTPTVEKRAAALIQIRKKKMKKHKLRKLRKRMHFLWAKQRFRREKKKEQVFRAELLAQIHEAQAFDAEKYVTGVLDKIRNRPQPETPEERREKFLELMRKYRSNVEWIKPKFD
;
A
#
# COMPACT_ATOMS: atom_id res chain seq x y z
N MET A 1 30.34 -21.27 72.07
CA MET A 1 30.31 -20.22 71.02
C MET A 1 29.30 -20.47 69.88
N ALA A 2 28.39 -21.47 69.97
CA ALA A 2 27.44 -21.77 68.90
C ALA A 2 26.00 -21.20 69.09
N LEU A 3 25.63 -20.77 70.31
CA LEU A 3 24.27 -20.28 70.60
C LEU A 3 24.05 -18.78 70.34
N SER A 4 25.11 -17.98 70.23
CA SER A 4 25.01 -16.54 69.97
C SER A 4 24.87 -16.17 68.49
N LEU A 5 25.14 -17.10 67.57
CA LEU A 5 24.99 -16.87 66.12
C LEU A 5 23.55 -17.07 65.63
N ALA A 6 22.76 -17.94 66.27
CA ALA A 6 21.41 -18.28 65.82
C ALA A 6 20.40 -17.11 65.99
N ILE A 7 20.57 -16.29 67.03
CA ILE A 7 19.68 -15.14 67.28
C ILE A 7 19.93 -14.00 66.27
N LYS A 8 21.16 -13.89 65.74
CA LYS A 8 21.50 -12.89 64.71
C LYS A 8 20.99 -13.24 63.31
N LEU A 9 20.79 -14.51 62.99
CA LEU A 9 20.26 -14.94 61.69
C LEU A 9 18.71 -14.90 61.64
N GLY A 10 18.03 -15.09 62.78
CA GLY A 10 16.56 -14.98 62.85
C GLY A 10 16.05 -13.53 62.72
N ALA A 11 16.78 -12.54 63.23
CA ALA A 11 16.36 -11.14 63.16
C ALA A 11 16.46 -10.52 61.76
N THR A 12 17.32 -11.07 60.89
CA THR A 12 17.52 -10.57 59.52
C THR A 12 16.41 -11.01 58.56
N GLU A 13 15.74 -12.14 58.80
CA GLU A 13 14.65 -12.60 57.93
C GLU A 13 13.32 -11.91 58.22
N VAL A 14 13.00 -11.60 59.48
CA VAL A 14 11.75 -10.88 59.82
C VAL A 14 11.79 -9.43 59.32
N ALA A 15 12.97 -8.81 59.28
CA ALA A 15 13.18 -7.48 58.69
C ALA A 15 13.10 -7.46 57.15
N ALA A 16 13.29 -8.62 56.49
CA ALA A 16 13.17 -8.73 55.03
C ALA A 16 11.71 -8.82 54.58
N VAL A 17 10.85 -9.50 55.35
CA VAL A 17 9.41 -9.61 55.04
C VAL A 17 8.66 -8.30 55.33
N ALA A 18 9.04 -7.56 56.38
CA ALA A 18 8.44 -6.25 56.68
C ALA A 18 8.80 -5.14 55.66
N ARG A 19 9.77 -5.36 54.77
CA ARG A 19 10.06 -4.48 53.62
C ARG A 19 9.28 -4.85 52.35
N ALA A 20 8.47 -5.91 52.37
CA ALA A 20 7.60 -6.29 51.25
C ALA A 20 6.24 -5.54 51.26
N VAL A 21 5.94 -4.78 52.31
CA VAL A 21 4.80 -3.84 52.34
C VAL A 21 5.30 -2.42 52.10
N GLY A 22 6.10 -2.27 51.04
CA GLY A 22 6.62 -1.00 50.57
C GLY A 22 5.51 -0.18 49.95
N PHE A 23 4.98 0.75 50.74
CA PHE A 23 4.47 2.06 50.34
C PHE A 23 4.63 2.32 48.82
N CYS A 24 3.51 2.29 48.08
CA CYS A 24 3.47 2.60 46.66
C CYS A 24 3.95 4.06 46.48
N LYS A 25 5.24 4.22 46.25
CA LYS A 25 5.87 5.53 46.03
C LYS A 25 5.33 6.03 44.70
N ILE A 26 4.36 6.95 44.78
CA ILE A 26 3.83 7.68 43.64
C ILE A 26 5.05 8.15 42.84
N PRO A 27 5.23 7.74 41.57
CA PRO A 27 6.38 8.15 40.79
C PRO A 27 6.31 9.67 40.73
N GLN A 28 7.31 10.34 41.30
CA GLN A 28 7.42 11.79 41.16
C GLN A 28 7.39 12.08 39.67
N ARG A 29 6.38 12.85 39.28
CA ARG A 29 6.11 13.27 37.92
C ARG A 29 7.37 14.00 37.45
N ARG A 30 8.28 13.30 36.77
CA ARG A 30 9.40 13.93 36.08
C ARG A 30 8.76 14.91 35.10
N SER A 31 8.82 16.19 35.42
CA SER A 31 8.46 17.25 34.50
C SER A 31 9.44 17.14 33.35
N VAL A 32 8.99 16.52 32.25
CA VAL A 32 9.70 16.60 30.98
C VAL A 32 9.57 18.07 30.57
N SER A 33 10.59 18.88 30.87
CA SER A 33 10.72 20.21 30.29
C SER A 33 11.04 20.00 28.81
N VAL A 34 10.01 20.00 27.98
CA VAL A 34 10.19 20.09 26.54
C VAL A 34 10.73 21.50 26.31
N PRO A 35 11.96 21.68 25.79
CA PRO A 35 12.46 23.01 25.49
C PRO A 35 11.50 23.69 24.51
N PRO A 36 11.22 25.00 24.67
CA PRO A 36 10.36 25.72 23.75
C PRO A 36 10.92 25.54 22.33
N ARG A 37 10.04 25.11 21.42
CA ARG A 37 10.38 24.87 20.02
C ARG A 37 10.75 26.22 19.43
N SER A 38 12.05 26.51 19.35
CA SER A 38 12.54 27.71 18.67
C SER A 38 11.97 27.73 17.25
N PRO A 39 11.66 28.93 16.70
CA PRO A 39 11.19 29.03 15.33
C PRO A 39 12.32 28.51 14.42
N LYS A 40 12.17 27.28 13.94
CA LYS A 40 13.08 26.73 12.95
C LYS A 40 12.98 27.62 11.74
N LYS A 41 14.12 28.15 11.27
CA LYS A 41 14.22 28.79 9.95
C LYS A 41 13.52 27.87 8.95
N PRO A 42 12.69 28.39 8.03
CA PRO A 42 12.01 27.54 7.08
C PRO A 42 13.06 26.71 6.36
N VAL A 43 12.96 25.39 6.50
CA VAL A 43 13.76 24.48 5.67
C VAL A 43 13.27 24.74 4.26
N VAL A 44 14.08 25.42 3.46
CA VAL A 44 13.91 25.47 2.01
C VAL A 44 14.16 24.06 1.54
N LEU A 45 13.11 23.24 1.54
CA LEU A 45 13.08 22.04 0.72
C LEU A 45 13.35 22.52 -0.71
N PRO A 46 14.18 21.82 -1.51
CA PRO A 46 14.24 22.11 -2.93
C PRO A 46 12.80 22.04 -3.43
N THR A 47 12.24 23.21 -3.71
CA THR A 47 10.90 23.36 -4.21
C THR A 47 10.86 22.50 -5.45
N LEU A 48 10.02 21.47 -5.46
CA LEU A 48 9.53 21.01 -6.75
C LEU A 48 8.93 22.24 -7.38
N GLN A 49 9.64 22.75 -8.38
CA GLN A 49 9.33 23.95 -9.13
C GLN A 49 7.86 23.84 -9.54
N THR A 50 6.99 24.55 -8.83
CA THR A 50 5.63 24.78 -9.27
C THR A 50 5.68 25.87 -10.32
N LEU A 51 6.05 25.48 -11.53
CA LEU A 51 5.47 26.01 -12.75
C LEU A 51 5.63 24.94 -13.82
N LEU A 52 4.52 24.57 -14.46
CA LEU A 52 4.50 23.65 -15.57
C LEU A 52 5.32 24.24 -16.73
N ASP A 53 6.55 23.75 -16.91
CA ASP A 53 7.26 23.84 -18.18
C ASP A 53 7.50 22.43 -18.73
N TYR A 54 6.45 21.60 -18.74
CA TYR A 54 6.45 20.44 -19.62
C TYR A 54 6.14 20.96 -21.03
N ASN A 55 7.18 21.16 -21.85
CA ASN A 55 7.05 21.21 -23.29
C ASN A 55 6.59 19.81 -23.78
N LEU A 56 5.30 19.54 -23.64
CA LEU A 56 4.66 18.44 -24.33
C LEU A 56 4.67 18.78 -25.83
N PRO A 57 5.14 17.89 -26.70
CA PRO A 57 5.06 18.12 -28.13
C PRO A 57 3.59 18.24 -28.52
N SER A 58 3.12 19.45 -28.78
CA SER A 58 1.80 19.68 -29.34
C SER A 58 1.79 19.10 -30.74
N LEU A 59 1.00 18.04 -30.94
CA LEU A 59 0.86 17.40 -32.25
C LEU A 59 0.03 18.25 -33.25
N VAL A 60 -0.22 19.53 -32.96
CA VAL A 60 -0.98 20.40 -33.85
C VAL A 60 -0.36 21.79 -33.82
N LYS A 61 0.34 22.14 -34.91
CA LYS A 61 0.60 23.54 -35.26
C LYS A 61 -0.76 24.17 -35.55
N PRO A 62 -1.15 25.31 -34.93
CA PRO A 62 -2.30 26.07 -35.42
C PRO A 62 -1.91 26.66 -36.77
N SER A 63 -2.29 25.96 -37.83
CA SER A 63 -2.26 26.46 -39.19
C SER A 63 -3.55 27.19 -39.48
N ALA A 64 -3.42 28.23 -40.30
CA ALA A 64 -4.43 29.09 -40.89
C ALA A 64 -4.84 30.32 -40.07
N ALA A 65 -4.32 31.45 -40.56
CA ALA A 65 -4.77 32.79 -40.33
C ALA A 65 -6.30 32.89 -40.39
N ILE A 66 -6.86 33.56 -39.38
CA ILE A 66 -8.21 34.10 -39.43
C ILE A 66 -8.11 35.31 -40.36
N GLY A 67 -8.25 35.05 -41.66
CA GLY A 67 -8.46 36.08 -42.67
C GLY A 67 -9.90 36.55 -42.62
N ASP A 68 -10.07 37.86 -42.53
CA ASP A 68 -11.33 38.57 -42.63
C ASP A 68 -12.07 38.20 -43.92
N ILE A 69 -13.25 37.59 -43.80
CA ILE A 69 -14.22 37.52 -44.89
C ILE A 69 -15.48 38.23 -44.43
N LYS A 70 -15.46 39.57 -44.54
CA LYS A 70 -16.67 40.35 -44.75
C LYS A 70 -17.06 40.20 -46.22
N ALA A 71 -17.92 39.24 -46.53
CA ALA A 71 -18.60 39.16 -47.82
C ALA A 71 -20.06 39.56 -47.62
N ILE A 72 -20.34 40.81 -47.97
CA ILE A 72 -21.65 41.32 -48.34
C ILE A 72 -22.16 40.47 -49.50
N ILE A 73 -23.28 39.78 -49.33
CA ILE A 73 -24.06 39.24 -50.45
C ILE A 73 -25.52 39.65 -50.22
N ALA A 74 -25.99 40.51 -51.13
CA ALA A 74 -27.34 41.03 -51.21
C ALA A 74 -28.38 39.91 -51.48
N PRO A 75 -29.66 40.12 -51.15
CA PRO A 75 -30.72 39.18 -51.54
C PRO A 75 -31.13 39.48 -52.99
N THR A 76 -30.72 38.62 -53.92
CA THR A 76 -31.33 38.55 -55.25
C THR A 76 -32.36 37.43 -55.23
N THR A 77 -33.62 37.84 -55.39
CA THR A 77 -34.74 37.01 -55.81
C THR A 77 -34.42 36.32 -57.13
N ASP A 78 -34.64 35.01 -57.22
CA ASP A 78 -35.20 34.34 -58.40
C ASP A 78 -35.68 32.94 -58.00
N ALA A 79 -36.88 32.61 -58.47
CA ALA A 79 -37.53 31.32 -58.29
C ALA A 79 -37.01 30.31 -59.34
N ASN A 80 -36.76 29.05 -58.96
CA ASN A 80 -37.59 27.89 -59.36
C ASN A 80 -36.88 26.54 -59.10
N SER A 81 -37.68 25.59 -58.61
CA SER A 81 -37.59 24.12 -58.66
C SER A 81 -36.23 23.41 -58.62
N ASN A 82 -35.97 22.69 -57.53
CA ASN A 82 -35.81 21.23 -57.55
C ASN A 82 -35.99 20.68 -56.13
N GLY A 83 -36.99 19.82 -55.97
CA GLY A 83 -37.32 19.18 -54.70
C GLY A 83 -36.18 18.29 -54.22
N ILE A 84 -35.40 18.79 -53.28
CA ILE A 84 -34.71 17.95 -52.31
C ILE A 84 -35.70 17.84 -51.15
N GLU A 85 -36.39 16.71 -51.09
CA GLU A 85 -37.11 16.30 -49.89
C GLU A 85 -36.11 16.40 -48.72
N LYS A 86 -36.26 17.46 -47.92
CA LYS A 86 -35.67 17.49 -46.59
C LYS A 86 -36.43 16.42 -45.82
N SER A 87 -35.90 15.20 -45.81
CA SER A 87 -36.30 14.23 -44.81
C SER A 87 -36.01 14.89 -43.46
N ASP A 88 -37.06 15.36 -42.79
CA ASP A 88 -36.95 15.81 -41.41
C ASP A 88 -36.26 14.69 -40.64
N PRO A 89 -35.14 14.95 -39.92
CA PRO A 89 -34.59 13.94 -39.05
C PRO A 89 -35.69 13.65 -38.04
N THR A 90 -36.38 12.50 -38.20
CA THR A 90 -37.30 11.98 -37.20
C THR A 90 -36.61 12.19 -35.87
N PRO A 91 -37.19 12.90 -34.89
CA PRO A 91 -36.54 13.14 -33.62
C PRO A 91 -36.44 11.78 -32.96
N THR A 92 -35.35 11.10 -33.24
CA THR A 92 -34.97 9.86 -32.61
C THR A 92 -34.94 10.26 -31.14
N VAL A 93 -35.90 9.72 -30.38
CA VAL A 93 -36.01 9.95 -28.94
C VAL A 93 -34.90 9.11 -28.30
N GLU A 94 -33.65 9.45 -28.63
CA GLU A 94 -32.47 8.59 -28.54
C GLU A 94 -32.00 8.52 -27.12
N LYS A 95 -32.55 7.61 -26.32
CA LYS A 95 -31.91 7.06 -25.12
C LYS A 95 -31.43 8.10 -24.07
N ARG A 96 -31.77 9.40 -24.21
CA ARG A 96 -31.33 10.51 -23.36
C ARG A 96 -31.84 10.29 -21.94
N ALA A 97 -33.07 9.77 -21.82
CA ALA A 97 -33.64 9.36 -20.55
C ALA A 97 -32.86 8.23 -19.87
N ALA A 98 -32.42 7.21 -20.63
CA ALA A 98 -31.61 6.11 -20.11
C ALA A 98 -30.23 6.61 -19.61
N ALA A 99 -29.58 7.51 -20.36
CA ALA A 99 -28.34 8.17 -19.94
C ALA A 99 -28.53 8.98 -18.65
N LEU A 100 -29.63 9.74 -18.53
CA LEU A 100 -29.96 10.51 -17.33
C LEU A 100 -30.17 9.62 -16.10
N ILE A 101 -30.79 8.45 -16.26
CA ILE A 101 -30.94 7.47 -15.17
C ILE A 101 -29.56 6.97 -14.71
N GLN A 102 -28.66 6.63 -15.64
CA GLN A 102 -27.30 6.20 -15.31
C GLN A 102 -26.52 7.31 -14.60
N ILE A 103 -26.62 8.56 -15.07
CA ILE A 103 -26.00 9.73 -14.44
C ILE A 103 -26.53 9.92 -13.02
N ARG A 104 -27.85 9.83 -12.79
CA ARG A 104 -28.46 9.92 -11.46
C ARG A 104 -27.97 8.82 -10.53
N LYS A 105 -27.85 7.57 -11.01
CA LYS A 105 -27.28 6.45 -10.25
C LYS A 105 -25.82 6.73 -9.86
N LYS A 106 -24.98 7.15 -10.81
CA LYS A 106 -23.57 7.51 -10.58
C LYS A 106 -23.44 8.69 -9.61
N LYS A 107 -24.25 9.74 -9.78
CA LYS A 107 -24.35 10.90 -8.86
C LYS A 107 -24.67 10.42 -7.45
N MET A 108 -25.69 9.59 -7.29
CA MET A 108 -26.11 9.08 -5.99
C MET A 108 -25.03 8.21 -5.33
N LYS A 109 -24.36 7.33 -6.10
CA LYS A 109 -23.20 6.55 -5.60
C LYS A 109 -22.07 7.47 -5.12
N LYS A 110 -21.67 8.47 -5.91
CA LYS A 110 -20.64 9.45 -5.54
C LYS A 110 -21.02 10.25 -4.30
N HIS A 111 -22.27 10.69 -4.20
CA HIS A 111 -22.82 11.42 -3.06
C HIS A 111 -22.77 10.57 -1.77
N LYS A 112 -23.31 9.35 -1.84
CA LYS A 112 -23.29 8.40 -0.70
C LYS A 112 -21.86 8.06 -0.28
N LEU A 113 -20.96 7.84 -1.25
CA LEU A 113 -19.54 7.62 -0.97
C LEU A 113 -18.93 8.81 -0.26
N ARG A 114 -19.12 10.05 -0.75
CA ARG A 114 -18.60 11.26 -0.09
C ARG A 114 -19.13 11.39 1.35
N LYS A 115 -20.41 11.10 1.59
CA LYS A 115 -21.02 11.09 2.93
C LYS A 115 -20.37 10.03 3.83
N LEU A 116 -20.13 8.82 3.29
CA LEU A 116 -19.42 7.76 4.01
C LEU A 116 -17.99 8.17 4.37
N ARG A 117 -17.23 8.74 3.42
CA ARG A 117 -15.83 9.14 3.67
C ARG A 117 -15.70 10.20 4.74
N LYS A 118 -16.64 11.15 4.81
CA LYS A 118 -16.68 12.15 5.87
C LYS A 118 -16.98 11.50 7.23
N ARG A 119 -17.99 10.63 7.30
CA ARG A 119 -18.37 9.93 8.56
C ARG A 119 -17.25 9.02 9.09
N MET A 120 -16.56 8.31 8.20
CA MET A 120 -15.57 7.29 8.58
C MET A 120 -14.11 7.78 8.53
N HIS A 121 -13.90 9.09 8.34
CA HIS A 121 -12.57 9.68 8.10
C HIS A 121 -11.52 9.20 9.11
N PHE A 122 -11.82 9.32 10.41
CA PHE A 122 -10.87 8.97 11.48
C PHE A 122 -10.59 7.47 11.58
N LEU A 123 -11.60 6.62 11.35
CA LEU A 123 -11.41 5.17 11.38
C LEU A 123 -10.50 4.70 10.25
N TRP A 124 -10.71 5.22 9.04
CA TRP A 124 -9.84 4.88 7.91
C TRP A 124 -8.45 5.52 8.02
N ALA A 125 -8.34 6.73 8.60
CA ALA A 125 -7.03 7.32 8.89
C ALA A 125 -6.24 6.45 9.88
N LYS A 126 -6.89 5.96 10.95
CA LYS A 126 -6.30 5.00 11.89
C LYS A 126 -5.88 3.70 11.20
N GLN A 127 -6.73 3.16 10.32
CA GLN A 127 -6.40 1.94 9.58
C GLN A 127 -5.23 2.15 8.61
N ARG A 128 -5.22 3.27 7.88
CA ARG A 128 -4.12 3.67 7.01
C ARG A 128 -2.82 3.77 7.79
N PHE A 129 -2.82 4.50 8.91
CA PHE A 129 -1.66 4.63 9.78
C PHE A 129 -1.11 3.27 10.23
N ARG A 130 -1.97 2.34 10.63
CA ARG A 130 -1.54 0.98 11.00
C ARG A 130 -0.90 0.22 9.84
N ARG A 131 -1.42 0.38 8.62
CA ARG A 131 -0.84 -0.25 7.42
C ARG A 131 0.53 0.33 7.10
N GLU A 132 0.67 1.66 7.13
CA GLU A 132 1.95 2.33 6.87
C GLU A 132 2.98 1.97 7.95
N LYS A 133 2.60 1.96 9.23
CA LYS A 133 3.49 1.50 10.31
C LYS A 133 3.97 0.06 10.10
N LYS A 134 3.08 -0.84 9.63
CA LYS A 134 3.47 -2.23 9.34
C LYS A 134 4.45 -2.31 8.17
N LYS A 135 4.22 -1.54 7.09
CA LYS A 135 5.15 -1.46 5.95
C LYS A 135 6.52 -0.95 6.41
N GLU A 136 6.54 0.12 7.20
CA GLU A 136 7.78 0.69 7.73
C GLU A 136 8.53 -0.32 8.62
N GLN A 137 7.81 -1.08 9.45
CA GLN A 137 8.42 -2.12 10.28
C GLN A 137 9.06 -3.23 9.43
N VAL A 138 8.37 -3.69 8.40
CA VAL A 138 8.89 -4.71 7.46
C VAL A 138 10.13 -4.18 6.76
N PHE A 139 10.07 -2.96 6.23
CA PHE A 139 11.21 -2.31 5.57
C PHE A 139 12.43 -2.17 6.49
N ARG A 140 12.23 -1.76 7.75
CA ARG A 140 13.32 -1.68 8.73
C ARG A 140 13.92 -3.06 9.03
N ALA A 141 13.08 -4.09 9.12
CA ALA A 141 13.55 -5.45 9.36
C ALA A 141 14.38 -5.97 8.17
N GLU A 142 13.96 -5.70 6.93
CA GLU A 142 14.71 -6.04 5.73
C GLU A 142 16.10 -5.37 5.71
N LEU A 143 16.17 -4.08 6.03
CA LEU A 143 17.46 -3.36 6.10
C LEU A 143 18.39 -3.94 7.18
N LEU A 144 17.85 -4.22 8.37
CA LEU A 144 18.64 -4.84 9.43
C LEU A 144 19.11 -6.24 9.02
N ALA A 145 18.26 -7.03 8.35
CA ALA A 145 18.63 -8.34 7.85
C ALA A 145 19.80 -8.25 6.86
N GLN A 146 19.77 -7.29 5.91
CA GLN A 146 20.88 -7.06 4.98
C GLN A 146 22.18 -6.66 5.71
N ILE A 147 22.09 -5.80 6.72
CA ILE A 147 23.26 -5.41 7.53
C ILE A 147 23.83 -6.63 8.26
N HIS A 148 22.96 -7.44 8.87
CA HIS A 148 23.39 -8.65 9.57
C HIS A 148 23.98 -9.69 8.62
N GLU A 149 23.41 -9.88 7.43
CA GLU A 149 23.95 -10.74 6.39
C GLU A 149 25.35 -10.27 5.96
N ALA A 150 25.52 -8.97 5.72
CA ALA A 150 26.81 -8.39 5.37
C ALA A 150 27.84 -8.51 6.50
N GLN A 151 27.43 -8.35 7.77
CA GLN A 151 28.31 -8.52 8.93
C GLN A 151 28.69 -9.98 9.18
N ALA A 152 27.77 -10.91 8.94
CA ALA A 152 28.00 -12.35 9.10
C ALA A 152 28.73 -12.97 7.90
N PHE A 153 28.91 -12.22 6.82
CA PHE A 153 29.56 -12.71 5.61
C PHE A 153 31.04 -12.98 5.86
N ASP A 154 31.41 -14.25 5.75
CA ASP A 154 32.77 -14.75 5.88
C ASP A 154 33.22 -15.27 4.51
N ALA A 155 34.18 -14.58 3.90
CA ALA A 155 34.61 -14.82 2.52
C ALA A 155 35.18 -16.23 2.33
N GLU A 156 35.93 -16.74 3.30
CA GLU A 156 36.54 -18.07 3.22
C GLU A 156 35.47 -19.16 3.18
N LYS A 157 34.50 -19.08 4.11
CA LYS A 157 33.36 -20.02 4.17
C LYS A 157 32.48 -19.95 2.93
N TYR A 158 32.31 -18.77 2.36
CA TYR A 158 31.57 -18.62 1.11
C TYR A 158 32.26 -19.36 -0.04
N VAL A 159 33.58 -19.17 -0.19
CA VAL A 159 34.37 -19.83 -1.25
C VAL A 159 34.38 -21.35 -1.06
N THR A 160 34.61 -21.85 0.15
CA THR A 160 34.59 -23.30 0.41
C THR A 160 33.21 -23.89 0.12
N GLY A 161 32.13 -23.23 0.54
CA GLY A 161 30.77 -23.64 0.22
C GLY A 161 30.46 -23.65 -1.28
N VAL A 162 31.00 -22.71 -2.07
CA VAL A 162 30.88 -22.71 -3.53
C VAL A 162 31.63 -23.89 -4.14
N LEU A 163 32.88 -24.13 -3.71
CA LEU A 163 33.68 -25.26 -4.19
C LEU A 163 33.00 -26.60 -3.86
N ASP A 164 32.41 -26.74 -2.67
CA ASP A 164 31.70 -27.94 -2.25
C ASP A 164 30.42 -28.17 -3.04
N LYS A 165 29.68 -27.12 -3.40
CA LYS A 165 28.50 -27.22 -4.29
C LYS A 165 28.89 -27.66 -5.70
N ILE A 166 30.04 -27.19 -6.20
CA ILE A 166 30.55 -27.59 -7.51
C ILE A 166 31.00 -29.05 -7.49
N ARG A 167 31.72 -29.47 -6.44
CA ARG A 167 32.19 -30.85 -6.24
C ARG A 167 31.03 -31.82 -6.05
N ASN A 168 30.04 -31.45 -5.25
CA ASN A 168 28.85 -32.25 -4.91
C ASN A 168 27.63 -31.84 -5.76
N ARG A 169 27.82 -31.60 -7.06
CA ARG A 169 26.70 -31.30 -7.96
C ARG A 169 25.75 -32.52 -7.94
N PRO A 170 24.44 -32.32 -7.66
CA PRO A 170 23.49 -33.43 -7.72
C PRO A 170 23.48 -33.98 -9.14
N GLN A 171 23.66 -35.30 -9.24
CA GLN A 171 23.53 -35.98 -10.53
C GLN A 171 22.10 -35.80 -11.05
N PRO A 172 21.91 -35.71 -12.38
CA PRO A 172 20.57 -35.71 -12.93
C PRO A 172 19.85 -37.00 -12.50
N GLU A 173 18.62 -36.86 -12.00
CA GLU A 173 17.82 -38.01 -11.57
C GLU A 173 17.70 -39.02 -12.70
N THR A 174 18.00 -40.28 -12.39
CA THR A 174 17.75 -41.36 -13.33
C THR A 174 16.23 -41.49 -13.56
N PRO A 175 15.78 -42.02 -14.71
CA PRO A 175 14.36 -42.18 -14.98
C PRO A 175 13.62 -43.02 -13.93
N GLU A 176 14.33 -43.94 -13.28
CA GLU A 176 13.81 -44.82 -12.23
C GLU A 176 13.60 -44.05 -10.91
N GLU A 177 14.59 -43.29 -10.45
CA GLU A 177 14.48 -42.44 -9.25
C GLU A 177 13.35 -41.42 -9.37
N ARG A 178 13.15 -40.86 -10.57
CA ARG A 178 12.05 -39.93 -10.84
C ARG A 178 10.69 -40.60 -10.68
N ARG A 179 10.55 -41.85 -11.17
CA ARG A 179 9.33 -42.65 -11.02
C ARG A 179 9.06 -42.96 -9.55
N GLU A 180 10.08 -43.35 -8.80
CA GLU A 180 9.95 -43.64 -7.37
C GLU A 180 9.57 -42.41 -6.56
N LYS A 181 10.19 -41.24 -6.81
CA LYS A 181 9.78 -39.97 -6.20
C LYS A 181 8.32 -39.66 -6.44
N PHE A 182 7.84 -39.88 -7.67
CA PHE A 182 6.45 -39.65 -8.01
C PHE A 182 5.51 -40.61 -7.25
N LEU A 183 5.86 -41.89 -7.17
CA LEU A 183 5.12 -42.88 -6.39
C LEU A 183 5.12 -42.53 -4.89
N GLU A 184 6.24 -42.04 -4.36
CA GLU A 184 6.37 -41.63 -2.97
C GLU A 184 5.53 -40.38 -2.65
N LEU A 185 5.49 -39.42 -3.59
CA LEU A 185 4.59 -38.27 -3.51
C LEU A 185 3.12 -38.72 -3.48
N MET A 186 2.75 -39.66 -4.35
CA MET A 186 1.41 -40.25 -4.39
C MET A 186 1.08 -41.00 -3.09
N ARG A 187 2.04 -41.71 -2.49
CA ARG A 187 1.87 -42.36 -1.17
C ARG A 187 1.67 -41.33 -0.06
N LYS A 188 2.49 -40.27 -0.05
CA LYS A 188 2.48 -39.22 0.98
C LYS A 188 1.18 -38.40 0.99
N TYR A 189 0.67 -38.06 -0.19
CA TYR A 189 -0.53 -37.24 -0.34
C TYR A 189 -1.80 -38.05 -0.62
N ARG A 190 -1.76 -39.39 -0.50
CA ARG A 190 -2.89 -40.28 -0.76
C ARG A 190 -4.16 -39.91 0.02
N SER A 191 -4.01 -39.45 1.25
CA SER A 191 -5.12 -39.07 2.15
C SER A 191 -5.45 -37.58 2.14
N ASN A 192 -4.63 -36.74 1.49
CA ASN A 192 -4.79 -35.30 1.48
C ASN A 192 -5.68 -34.86 0.32
N VAL A 193 -6.91 -35.38 0.29
CA VAL A 193 -7.92 -35.04 -0.71
C VAL A 193 -8.80 -33.94 -0.12
N GLU A 194 -8.65 -32.71 -0.61
CA GLU A 194 -9.64 -31.65 -0.36
C GLU A 194 -10.91 -31.99 -1.14
N TRP A 195 -11.89 -32.56 -0.45
CA TRP A 195 -13.20 -32.82 -1.03
C TRP A 195 -13.90 -31.49 -1.31
N ILE A 196 -13.93 -31.07 -2.58
CA ILE A 196 -14.75 -29.94 -3.01
C ILE A 196 -16.21 -30.42 -3.00
N LYS A 197 -16.97 -30.02 -1.98
CA LYS A 197 -18.41 -30.29 -1.95
C LYS A 197 -19.07 -29.59 -3.15
N PRO A 198 -19.83 -30.31 -4.00
CA PRO A 198 -20.60 -29.67 -5.06
C PRO A 198 -21.61 -28.72 -4.41
N LYS A 199 -21.68 -27.49 -4.95
CA LYS A 199 -22.75 -26.56 -4.61
C LYS A 199 -23.99 -27.03 -5.38
N PHE A 200 -24.95 -27.61 -4.66
CA PHE A 200 -26.29 -27.80 -5.20
C PHE A 200 -27.01 -26.46 -4.99
N ASP A 201 -27.18 -25.72 -6.09
CA ASP A 201 -28.03 -24.54 -6.17
C ASP A 201 -29.52 -24.93 -6.22
#